data_AF-A0AAN7FZP4-F1
#
_entry.id   AF-A0AAN7FZP4-F1
#
_cell.length_a   1.000
_cell.length_b   1.000
_cell.length_c   1.000
_cell.angle_alpha   90.00
_cell.angle_beta   90.00
_cell.angle_gamma   90.00
#
_symmetry.space_group_name_H-M   'P 1'
#
loop_
_entity.id
_entity.type
_entity.pdbx_description
1 polymer ?
#
loop_
_entity_poly.entity_id
_entity_poly.type
_entity_poly.pdbx_seq_one_letter_code
_entity_poly.pdbx_strand_id
1 'polypeptide(L)'
;MGTIQLYDDALVFTLRIGGYDVKRVMVDQGSGVEIMYPDLYRGLNLKPEDLTAYDSPLVSFYGKFVIPKGRIRLPMQAGSEVVEVDFIVVDAYFSYTVIVARP
;
A
#
# COMPACT_ATOMS: atom_id res chain seq x y z
N MET A 1 11.34 -17.83 -5.16
CA MET A 1 11.30 -17.24 -6.51
C MET A 1 9.92 -16.64 -6.69
N GLY A 2 9.71 -15.41 -6.21
CA GLY A 2 8.43 -14.70 -6.33
C GLY A 2 8.41 -13.97 -7.66
N THR A 3 7.49 -14.34 -8.55
CA THR A 3 7.28 -13.65 -9.81
C THR A 3 6.65 -12.29 -9.52
N ILE A 4 7.40 -11.19 -9.65
CA ILE A 4 6.82 -9.86 -9.77
C ILE A 4 6.16 -9.83 -11.15
N GLN A 5 4.89 -10.22 -11.23
CA GLN A 5 4.08 -9.98 -12.42
C GLN A 5 3.76 -8.49 -12.46
N LEU A 6 4.58 -7.73 -13.19
CA LEU A 6 4.15 -6.47 -13.78
C LEU A 6 3.03 -6.83 -14.75
N TYR A 7 1.80 -6.49 -14.36
CA TYR A 7 0.61 -6.64 -15.18
C TYR A 7 0.74 -5.68 -16.38
N ASP A 8 1.47 -6.09 -17.42
CA ASP A 8 1.51 -5.35 -18.70
C ASP A 8 0.34 -5.71 -19.62
N ASP A 9 -0.42 -6.76 -19.29
CA ASP A 9 -1.70 -7.07 -19.92
C ASP A 9 -2.62 -7.73 -18.90
N ALA A 10 -3.43 -6.98 -18.13
CA ALA A 10 -4.69 -7.49 -17.59
C ALA A 10 -5.49 -6.50 -16.72
N LEU A 11 -6.82 -6.69 -16.76
CA LEU A 11 -7.80 -6.32 -15.72
C LEU A 11 -7.67 -4.87 -15.19
N VAL A 12 -8.30 -3.93 -15.90
CA VAL A 12 -8.55 -2.55 -15.45
C VAL A 12 -9.53 -2.59 -14.26
N PHE A 13 -9.08 -3.00 -13.09
CA PHE A 13 -9.76 -2.67 -11.84
C PHE A 13 -9.11 -1.39 -11.32
N THR A 14 -9.86 -0.29 -11.39
CA THR A 14 -9.49 0.94 -10.68
C THR A 14 -9.51 0.63 -9.19
N LEU A 15 -8.34 0.50 -8.57
CA LEU A 15 -8.23 0.41 -7.12
C LEU A 15 -8.39 1.82 -6.56
N ARG A 16 -9.38 2.02 -5.69
CA ARG A 16 -9.53 3.28 -4.95
C ARG A 16 -9.18 3.07 -3.50
N ILE A 17 -8.38 3.95 -2.93
CA ILE A 17 -8.06 3.94 -1.50
C ILE A 17 -8.43 5.31 -0.95
N GLY A 18 -9.24 5.35 0.11
CA GLY A 18 -9.69 6.63 0.69
C GLY A 18 -10.44 7.52 -0.31
N GLY A 19 -11.07 6.93 -1.34
CA GLY A 19 -11.74 7.65 -2.42
C GLY A 19 -10.83 8.18 -3.54
N TYR A 20 -9.53 7.91 -3.50
CA TYR A 20 -8.56 8.34 -4.53
C TYR A 20 -8.23 7.20 -5.51
N ASP A 21 -8.17 7.51 -6.80
CA ASP A 21 -7.76 6.55 -7.84
C ASP A 21 -6.26 6.26 -7.74
N VAL A 22 -5.91 5.04 -7.35
CA VAL A 22 -4.51 4.67 -7.12
C VAL A 22 -3.90 4.08 -8.38
N LYS A 23 -2.73 4.58 -8.74
CA LYS A 23 -1.93 4.09 -9.89
C LYS A 23 -0.68 3.40 -9.38
N ARG A 24 -0.11 2.46 -10.15
CA ARG A 24 1.15 1.75 -9.79
C ARG A 24 1.01 0.92 -8.51
N VAL A 25 -0.05 0.12 -8.47
CA VAL A 25 -0.31 -0.86 -7.40
C VAL A 25 0.59 -2.08 -7.61
N MET A 26 1.28 -2.52 -6.57
CA MET A 26 1.94 -3.83 -6.56
C MET A 26 1.08 -4.83 -5.79
N VAL A 27 0.79 -5.96 -6.41
CA VAL A 27 0.08 -7.06 -5.76
C VAL A 27 1.11 -8.08 -5.26
N ASP A 28 1.21 -8.25 -3.95
CA ASP A 28 2.15 -9.18 -3.32
C ASP A 28 1.40 -10.13 -2.37
N GLN A 29 1.21 -11.37 -2.82
CA GLN A 29 0.56 -12.43 -2.02
C GLN A 29 1.46 -12.98 -0.91
N GLY A 30 2.76 -12.67 -0.93
CA GLY A 30 3.69 -13.02 0.14
C GLY A 30 3.79 -11.94 1.21
N SER A 31 3.20 -10.76 0.99
CA SER A 31 3.20 -9.69 1.98
C SER A 31 2.16 -9.99 3.05
N GLY A 32 2.59 -10.00 4.32
CA GLY A 32 1.69 -10.09 5.47
C GLY A 32 1.09 -8.74 5.88
N VAL A 33 1.41 -7.66 5.17
CA VAL A 33 0.96 -6.29 5.46
C VAL A 33 0.75 -5.49 4.17
N GLU A 34 -0.22 -4.60 4.17
CA GLU A 34 -0.41 -3.62 3.11
C GLU A 34 0.43 -2.37 3.38
N ILE A 35 1.17 -1.89 2.37
CA ILE A 35 2.14 -0.81 2.52
C ILE A 35 1.69 0.39 1.69
N MET A 36 1.69 1.57 2.29
CA MET A 36 1.43 2.85 1.62
C MET A 36 2.71 3.67 1.51
N TYR A 37 3.02 4.13 0.31
CA TYR A 37 4.17 4.99 0.04
C TYR A 37 3.83 6.49 0.07
N PRO A 38 4.84 7.37 0.20
CA PRO A 38 4.63 8.81 0.38
C PRO A 38 3.76 9.48 -0.70
N ASP A 39 3.80 8.99 -1.93
CA ASP A 39 3.02 9.55 -3.04
C ASP A 39 1.51 9.46 -2.79
N LEU A 40 1.01 8.30 -2.35
CA LEU A 40 -0.41 8.11 -2.04
C LEU A 40 -0.79 8.83 -0.75
N TYR A 41 0.07 8.75 0.27
CA TYR A 41 -0.15 9.45 1.55
C TYR A 41 -0.34 10.96 1.35
N ARG A 42 0.50 11.59 0.53
CA ARG A 42 0.38 13.00 0.15
C ARG A 42 -0.81 13.27 -0.76
N GLY A 43 -1.08 12.37 -1.71
CA GLY A 43 -2.23 12.47 -2.62
C GLY A 43 -3.58 12.46 -1.90
N LEU A 44 -3.66 11.76 -0.77
CA LEU A 44 -4.80 11.74 0.15
C LEU A 44 -4.84 12.91 1.13
N ASN A 45 -3.82 13.79 1.11
CA ASN A 45 -3.67 14.91 2.04
C ASN A 45 -3.68 14.47 3.52
N LEU A 46 -3.11 13.30 3.80
CA LEU A 46 -2.99 12.76 5.15
C LEU A 46 -1.88 13.45 5.93
N LYS A 47 -2.05 13.51 7.25
CA LYS A 47 -1.15 14.14 8.20
C LYS A 47 -0.63 13.15 9.23
N PRO A 48 0.49 13.43 9.91
CA PRO A 48 1.01 12.55 10.94
C PRO A 48 -0.01 12.26 12.04
N GLU A 49 -0.88 13.23 12.34
CA GLU A 49 -1.98 13.08 13.31
C GLU A 49 -3.04 12.03 12.91
N ASP A 50 -3.15 11.71 11.62
CA ASP A 50 -4.07 10.67 11.12
C ASP A 50 -3.51 9.26 11.33
N LEU A 51 -2.24 9.14 11.72
CA LEU A 51 -1.54 7.87 11.91
C LEU A 51 -1.62 7.40 13.36
N THR A 52 -1.81 6.09 13.50
CA THR A 52 -1.61 5.37 14.76
C THR A 52 -0.19 4.81 14.82
N ALA A 53 0.34 4.63 16.04
CA ALA A 53 1.67 4.07 16.24
C ALA A 53 1.77 2.64 15.68
N TYR A 54 2.92 2.32 15.08
CA TYR A 54 3.25 0.99 14.59
C TYR A 54 4.74 0.74 14.77
N ASP A 55 5.07 -0.10 15.74
CA ASP A 55 6.45 -0.21 16.26
C ASP A 55 7.22 -1.41 15.69
N SER A 56 6.60 -2.17 14.78
CA SER A 56 7.23 -3.33 14.15
C SER A 56 8.00 -2.89 12.90
N PRO A 57 9.33 -3.10 12.82
CA PRO A 57 10.08 -2.80 11.61
C PRO A 57 9.70 -3.75 10.48
N LEU A 58 9.65 -3.25 9.24
CA LEU A 58 9.37 -4.07 8.06
C LEU A 58 10.66 -4.49 7.36
N VAL A 59 10.75 -5.73 6.90
CA VAL A 59 11.87 -6.21 6.10
C VAL A 59 11.53 -6.06 4.62
N SER A 60 12.29 -5.23 3.92
CA SER A 60 12.14 -5.04 2.47
C SER A 60 12.89 -6.10 1.65
N PHE A 61 12.64 -6.13 0.33
CA PHE A 61 13.20 -7.09 -0.65
C PHE A 61 14.73 -7.28 -0.64
N TYR A 62 15.50 -6.40 0.00
CA TYR A 62 16.96 -6.49 0.11
C TYR A 62 17.46 -6.71 1.54
N GLY A 63 16.62 -7.20 2.44
CA GLY A 63 16.97 -7.39 3.85
C GLY A 63 17.19 -6.07 4.60
N LYS A 64 16.80 -4.93 4.01
CA LYS A 64 16.84 -3.63 4.67
C LYS A 64 15.59 -3.46 5.52
N PHE A 65 15.78 -3.09 6.77
CA PHE A 65 14.70 -2.67 7.64
C PHE A 65 14.19 -1.29 7.23
N VAL A 66 12.88 -1.16 7.12
CA VAL A 66 12.17 0.10 6.91
C VAL A 66 11.42 0.41 8.19
N ILE A 67 11.67 1.60 8.74
CA ILE A 67 10.95 2.11 9.91
C ILE A 67 9.64 2.72 9.43
N PRO A 68 8.48 2.20 9.86
CA PRO A 68 7.19 2.77 9.52
C PRO A 68 6.99 4.14 10.15
N LYS A 69 6.23 5.00 9.48
CA LYS A 69 5.70 6.26 10.05
C LYS A 69 4.51 6.00 10.96
N GLY A 70 3.78 4.92 10.72
CA GLY A 70 2.60 4.53 11.48
C GLY A 70 1.65 3.68 10.64
N ARG A 71 0.46 3.47 11.17
CA ARG A 71 -0.63 2.72 10.56
C ARG A 71 -1.86 3.60 10.40
N ILE A 72 -2.57 3.43 9.29
CA ILE A 72 -3.87 4.05 9.05
C ILE A 72 -4.86 3.02 8.49
N ARG A 73 -6.12 3.12 8.88
CA ARG A 73 -7.20 2.30 8.34
C ARG A 73 -8.00 3.11 7.31
N LEU A 74 -8.13 2.58 6.09
CA LEU A 74 -8.81 3.27 5.00
C LEU A 74 -9.70 2.29 4.20
N PRO A 75 -10.79 2.79 3.60
CA PRO A 75 -11.58 2.01 2.65
C PRO A 75 -10.78 1.79 1.38
N MET A 76 -10.63 0.53 0.98
CA MET A 76 -10.09 0.09 -0.28
C MET A 76 -11.23 -0.49 -1.13
N GLN A 77 -11.40 0.04 -2.34
CA GLN A 77 -12.42 -0.39 -3.27
C GLN A 77 -11.78 -1.04 -4.50
N ALA A 78 -12.17 -2.29 -4.79
CA ALA A 78 -11.83 -3.01 -6.01
C ALA A 78 -13.13 -3.39 -6.73
N GLY A 79 -13.42 -2.71 -7.84
CA GLY A 79 -14.71 -2.86 -8.51
C GLY A 79 -15.88 -2.38 -7.63
N SER A 80 -16.83 -3.27 -7.31
CA SER A 80 -17.97 -2.98 -6.42
C SER A 80 -17.71 -3.33 -4.96
N GLU A 81 -16.62 -4.03 -4.66
CA GLU A 81 -16.28 -4.46 -3.31
C GLU A 81 -15.50 -3.37 -2.58
N VAL A 82 -15.88 -3.10 -1.33
CA VAL A 82 -15.22 -2.14 -0.45
C VAL A 82 -14.87 -2.84 0.85
N VAL A 83 -13.59 -2.80 1.21
CA VAL A 83 -13.06 -3.40 2.43
C VAL A 83 -12.20 -2.38 3.19
N GLU A 84 -12.31 -2.38 4.51
CA GLU A 84 -11.45 -1.56 5.35
C GLU A 84 -10.11 -2.26 5.56
N VAL A 85 -9.02 -1.61 5.14
CA VAL A 85 -7.68 -2.19 5.15
C VAL A 85 -6.75 -1.32 5.99
N ASP A 86 -5.85 -1.97 6.72
CA ASP A 86 -4.82 -1.32 7.49
C ASP A 86 -3.55 -1.17 6.66
N PHE A 87 -3.18 0.07 6.36
CA PHE A 87 -1.97 0.39 5.63
C PHE A 87 -0.86 0.81 6.59
N ILE A 88 0.31 0.21 6.43
CA ILE A 88 1.54 0.67 7.08
C ILE A 88 2.18 1.73 6.18
N VAL A 89 2.27 2.95 6.69
CA VAL A 89 2.87 4.07 5.97
C VAL A 89 4.37 4.03 6.17
N VAL A 90 5.13 4.06 5.07
CA VAL A 90 6.59 4.06 5.11
C VAL A 90 7.17 5.29 4.42
N ASP A 91 8.33 5.75 4.89
CA ASP A 91 9.07 6.84 4.25
C ASP A 91 10.16 6.29 3.32
N ALA A 92 9.74 5.59 2.28
CA ALA A 92 10.62 4.99 1.29
C ALA A 92 10.15 5.37 -0.12
N TYR A 93 11.12 5.57 -1.02
CA TYR A 93 10.84 5.84 -2.43
C TYR A 93 10.88 4.54 -3.22
N PHE A 94 9.75 4.16 -3.81
CA PHE A 94 9.62 3.02 -4.70
C PHE A 94 8.85 3.40 -5.96
N SER A 95 8.93 2.55 -6.99
CA SER A 95 8.17 2.72 -8.23
C SER A 95 6.68 2.39 -8.09
N TYR A 96 6.20 2.09 -6.89
CA TYR A 96 4.81 1.75 -6.59
C TYR A 96 4.27 2.72 -5.55
N THR A 97 2.97 2.97 -5.57
CA THR A 97 2.31 3.85 -4.60
C THR A 97 1.73 3.09 -3.41
N VAL A 98 1.40 1.81 -3.63
CA VAL A 98 0.87 0.91 -2.62
C VAL A 98 1.27 -0.54 -2.93
N ILE A 99 1.46 -1.35 -1.89
CA ILE A 99 1.55 -2.81 -1.95
C ILE A 99 0.32 -3.38 -1.26
N VAL A 100 -0.40 -4.26 -1.92
CA VAL A 100 -1.57 -4.95 -1.36
C VAL A 100 -1.50 -6.44 -1.60
N ALA A 101 -1.99 -7.24 -0.66
CA ALA A 101 -2.39 -8.59 -0.98
C ALA A 101 -3.60 -8.52 -1.94
N ARG A 102 -3.84 -9.59 -2.72
CA ARG A 102 -5.09 -9.63 -3.50
C ARG A 102 -6.28 -9.50 -2.54
N PRO A 103 -7.31 -8.70 -2.88
CA PRO A 103 -8.61 -8.81 -2.22
C PRO A 103 -9.13 -10.25 -2.28
#